data_AF-A0A7H0I3R6-F1
#
_entry.id   AF-A0A7H0I3R6-F1
#
_cell.length_a   1.000
_cell.length_b   1.000
_cell.length_c   1.000
_cell.angle_alpha   90.00
_cell.angle_beta   90.00
_cell.angle_gamma   90.00
#
_symmetry.space_group_name_H-M   'P 1'
#
loop_
_entity.id
_entity.type
_entity.pdbx_description
1 polymer ?
#
loop_
_entity_poly.entity_id
_entity_poly.type
_entity_poly.pdbx_seq_one_letter_code
_entity_poly.pdbx_strand_id
1 'polypeptide(L)'
;MTTPAVLFTAGTALAETGPAELRTTVRDAATTADDDSPSLDELRKAAEEARKAYDAALARKATATELVEAVTKDDHPLAVAAADARKEAEAAKKAVEAAGTALADAETALRELPGTATDEEKAAAEAKVAEAQKNLAEAGTASDAAQEKAGAAATKLEDARVAAARELHLATVALADALADKEAADEALADALANQECAVDDDLTSVAKGLPEKITAGTSVDFTVTVTNGTGKTLDDVNPFVFFHATTGEDYDIVDEHFTLEWAGEGSSDWAEVIEGTYAGSVGPLKPGAAEDVKLRLTVGAEAPAGEGTAYIAADYDNADGSCGGNLLTEYGFDLLAAGGPAPTPTPSTGGTTTQTTTVTPQGGTNGTLAATGSSSALPQLTAAAATAVALGAGAVLVARRRRTV
;
A
#
# COMPACT_ATOMS: atom_id res chain seq x y z
N MET A 1 -2.71 -39.44 -34.22
CA MET A 1 -1.54 -38.55 -34.10
C MET A 1 -1.84 -37.57 -32.97
N THR A 2 -1.28 -37.87 -31.81
CA THR A 2 -1.01 -37.00 -30.64
C THR A 2 -1.97 -35.84 -30.34
N THR A 3 -2.97 -36.12 -29.50
CA THR A 3 -3.78 -35.15 -28.75
C THR A 3 -2.96 -34.59 -27.59
N PRO A 4 -2.82 -33.26 -27.39
CA PRO A 4 -2.29 -32.74 -26.14
C PRO A 4 -3.44 -32.69 -25.12
N ALA A 5 -3.40 -33.62 -24.16
CA ALA A 5 -4.13 -33.50 -22.92
C ALA A 5 -3.44 -32.43 -22.07
N VAL A 6 -4.01 -31.22 -22.00
CA VAL A 6 -3.61 -30.23 -21.01
C VAL A 6 -4.35 -30.58 -19.72
N LEU A 7 -3.64 -31.31 -18.87
CA LEU A 7 -3.97 -31.51 -17.46
C LEU A 7 -3.87 -30.15 -16.74
N PHE A 8 -5.01 -29.48 -16.54
CA PHE A 8 -5.12 -28.43 -15.52
C PHE A 8 -5.40 -29.11 -14.16
N THR A 9 -4.33 -29.63 -13.57
CA THR A 9 -4.28 -29.96 -12.14
C THR A 9 -3.15 -29.14 -11.54
N ALA A 10 -3.43 -27.89 -11.22
CA ALA A 10 -2.67 -27.13 -10.23
C ALA A 10 -3.60 -26.93 -9.04
N GLY A 11 -3.16 -27.49 -7.90
CA GLY A 11 -3.96 -27.65 -6.71
C GLY A 11 -4.42 -26.33 -6.11
N THR A 12 -5.67 -26.35 -5.71
CA THR A 12 -6.19 -25.63 -4.55
C THR A 12 -5.29 -25.90 -3.34
N ALA A 13 -4.42 -24.95 -3.00
CA ALA A 13 -3.67 -24.94 -1.74
C ALA A 13 -3.18 -23.51 -1.41
N LEU A 14 -4.09 -22.53 -1.45
CA LEU A 14 -3.94 -21.21 -0.82
C LEU A 14 -5.31 -20.84 -0.26
N ALA A 15 -5.79 -21.62 0.71
CA ALA A 15 -7.03 -21.35 1.42
C ALA A 15 -6.97 -22.00 2.79
N GLU A 16 -6.15 -21.45 3.69
CA GLU A 16 -6.34 -21.68 5.12
C GLU A 16 -6.28 -20.39 5.96
N THR A 17 -5.86 -19.27 5.39
CA THR A 17 -6.13 -17.91 5.92
C THR A 17 -6.53 -17.02 4.75
N GLY A 18 -7.83 -16.84 4.56
CA GLY A 18 -8.37 -16.06 3.43
C GLY A 18 -8.23 -14.55 3.64
N PRO A 19 -8.22 -13.73 2.58
CA PRO A 19 -8.21 -12.26 2.66
C PRO A 19 -9.41 -11.67 3.46
N ALA A 20 -10.47 -12.46 3.67
CA ALA A 20 -11.56 -12.10 4.55
C ALA A 20 -11.16 -12.00 6.04
N GLU A 21 -10.19 -12.81 6.51
CA GLU A 21 -9.70 -12.72 7.89
C GLU A 21 -8.83 -11.47 8.09
N LEU A 22 -7.97 -11.15 7.10
CA LEU A 22 -7.22 -9.89 7.03
C LEU A 22 -8.15 -8.66 7.04
N ARG A 23 -9.28 -8.73 6.33
CA ARG A 23 -10.29 -7.67 6.32
C ARG A 23 -10.97 -7.45 7.68
N THR A 24 -11.15 -8.49 8.48
CA THR A 24 -11.64 -8.35 9.86
C THR A 24 -10.57 -7.78 10.78
N THR A 25 -9.34 -8.29 10.73
CA THR A 25 -8.27 -7.82 11.63
C THR A 25 -7.88 -6.37 11.35
N VAL A 26 -7.85 -5.93 10.10
CA VAL A 26 -7.53 -4.53 9.74
C VAL A 26 -8.70 -3.58 10.02
N ARG A 27 -9.96 -4.02 9.83
CA ARG A 27 -11.13 -3.18 10.09
C ARG A 27 -11.44 -3.05 11.59
N ASP A 28 -11.18 -4.08 12.39
CA ASP A 28 -11.39 -4.03 13.84
C ASP A 28 -10.33 -3.18 14.54
N ALA A 29 -9.08 -3.18 14.06
CA ALA A 29 -7.99 -2.35 14.57
C ALA A 29 -8.26 -0.83 14.49
N ALA A 30 -9.13 -0.38 13.58
CA ALA A 30 -9.48 1.03 13.43
C ALA A 30 -10.51 1.55 14.45
N THR A 31 -11.04 0.69 15.35
CA THR A 31 -12.20 1.07 16.19
C THR A 31 -12.05 0.86 17.70
N THR A 32 -10.93 0.34 18.20
CA THR A 32 -10.75 0.13 19.65
C THR A 32 -9.37 0.56 20.13
N ALA A 33 -9.33 1.59 20.97
CA ALA A 33 -8.18 1.90 21.82
C ALA A 33 -8.16 0.89 22.98
N ASP A 34 -7.62 -0.30 22.74
CA ASP A 34 -7.28 -1.33 23.72
C ASP A 34 -5.90 -1.92 23.34
N ASP A 35 -5.24 -2.59 24.30
CA ASP A 35 -3.92 -3.27 24.23
C ASP A 35 -3.75 -4.31 23.09
N ASP A 36 -4.71 -4.43 22.17
CA ASP A 36 -4.79 -5.38 21.04
C ASP A 36 -4.50 -4.72 19.66
N SER A 37 -4.01 -3.47 19.63
CA SER A 37 -3.63 -2.82 18.36
C SER A 37 -2.40 -3.52 17.73
N PRO A 38 -2.41 -3.82 16.41
CA PRO A 38 -1.27 -4.47 15.76
C PRO A 38 0.02 -3.70 15.96
N SER A 39 1.11 -4.40 16.28
CA SER A 39 2.43 -3.79 16.37
C SER A 39 2.88 -3.24 15.02
N LEU A 40 3.78 -2.26 15.04
CA LEU A 40 4.32 -1.65 13.81
C LEU A 40 4.97 -2.69 12.89
N ASP A 41 5.62 -3.71 13.45
CA ASP A 41 6.20 -4.82 12.68
C ASP A 41 5.14 -5.71 12.03
N GLU A 42 4.01 -5.94 12.70
CA GLU A 42 2.87 -6.65 12.13
C GLU A 42 2.23 -5.85 10.99
N LEU A 43 2.11 -4.53 11.13
CA LEU A 43 1.61 -3.64 10.08
C LEU A 43 2.54 -3.61 8.86
N ARG A 44 3.86 -3.51 9.07
CA ARG A 44 4.85 -3.60 7.98
C ARG A 44 4.74 -4.93 7.23
N LYS A 45 4.61 -6.04 7.97
CA LYS A 45 4.44 -7.36 7.39
C LYS A 45 3.13 -7.47 6.61
N ALA A 46 2.03 -6.95 7.15
CA ALA A 46 0.73 -6.94 6.49
C ALA A 46 0.77 -6.12 5.18
N ALA A 47 1.41 -4.96 5.18
CA ALA A 47 1.62 -4.15 3.98
C ALA A 47 2.45 -4.89 2.91
N GLU A 48 3.51 -5.59 3.33
CA GLU A 48 4.32 -6.41 2.42
C GLU A 48 3.53 -7.58 1.82
N GLU A 49 2.75 -8.28 2.63
CA GLU A 49 1.90 -9.40 2.20
C GLU A 49 0.79 -8.91 1.24
N ALA A 50 0.15 -7.78 1.55
CA ALA A 50 -0.86 -7.17 0.69
C ALA A 50 -0.26 -6.72 -0.65
N ARG A 51 0.95 -6.15 -0.64
CA ARG A 51 1.70 -5.82 -1.86
C ARG A 51 2.00 -7.06 -2.71
N LYS A 52 2.48 -8.15 -2.10
CA LYS A 52 2.71 -9.44 -2.79
C LYS A 52 1.43 -9.99 -3.41
N ALA A 53 0.31 -9.91 -2.69
CA ALA A 53 -1.00 -10.33 -3.18
C ALA A 53 -1.46 -9.50 -4.38
N TYR A 54 -1.28 -8.18 -4.33
CA TYR A 54 -1.55 -7.27 -5.45
C TYR A 54 -0.71 -7.63 -6.68
N ASP A 55 0.60 -7.82 -6.52
CA ASP A 55 1.51 -8.17 -7.62
C ASP A 55 1.12 -9.53 -8.25
N ALA A 56 0.74 -10.51 -7.44
CA ALA A 56 0.24 -11.80 -7.91
C ALA A 56 -1.08 -11.68 -8.68
N ALA A 57 -2.02 -10.86 -8.19
CA ALA A 57 -3.29 -10.60 -8.86
C ALA A 57 -3.09 -9.87 -10.21
N LEU A 58 -2.12 -8.95 -10.27
CA LEU A 58 -1.75 -8.26 -11.50
C LEU A 58 -1.18 -9.25 -12.54
N ALA A 59 -0.26 -10.13 -12.13
CA ALA A 59 0.28 -11.17 -13.00
C ALA A 59 -0.79 -12.16 -13.50
N ARG A 60 -1.75 -12.53 -12.64
CA ARG A 60 -2.91 -13.35 -13.03
C ARG A 60 -3.76 -12.65 -14.10
N LYS A 61 -4.05 -11.36 -13.93
CA LYS A 61 -4.81 -10.59 -14.92
C LYS A 61 -4.07 -10.50 -16.26
N ALA A 62 -2.75 -10.32 -16.24
CA ALA A 62 -1.95 -10.33 -17.46
C ALA A 62 -2.08 -11.67 -18.20
N THR A 63 -1.90 -12.78 -17.48
CA THR A 63 -2.07 -14.14 -18.01
C THR A 63 -3.49 -14.36 -18.57
N ALA A 64 -4.52 -13.94 -17.85
CA ALA A 64 -5.91 -14.08 -18.31
C ALA A 64 -6.22 -13.24 -19.56
N THR A 65 -5.56 -12.08 -19.70
CA THR A 65 -5.66 -11.25 -20.91
C THR A 65 -5.05 -11.98 -22.11
N GLU A 66 -3.86 -12.56 -21.95
CA GLU A 66 -3.21 -13.35 -23.01
C GLU A 66 -4.07 -14.55 -23.43
N LEU A 67 -4.76 -15.21 -22.49
CA LEU A 67 -5.69 -16.30 -22.81
C LEU A 67 -6.85 -15.84 -23.70
N VAL A 68 -7.46 -14.68 -23.38
CA VAL A 68 -8.53 -14.09 -24.20
C VAL A 68 -8.01 -13.72 -25.59
N GLU A 69 -6.84 -13.10 -25.68
CA GLU A 69 -6.20 -12.77 -26.96
C GLU A 69 -5.89 -14.03 -27.77
N ALA A 70 -5.40 -15.09 -27.15
CA ALA A 70 -5.07 -16.34 -27.83
C ALA A 70 -6.30 -17.01 -28.43
N VAL A 71 -7.40 -17.13 -27.68
CA VAL A 71 -8.63 -17.84 -28.13
C VAL A 71 -9.47 -17.03 -29.13
N THR A 72 -9.21 -15.73 -29.26
CA THR A 72 -9.92 -14.85 -30.20
C THR A 72 -9.26 -14.78 -31.57
N LYS A 73 -7.99 -15.21 -31.71
CA LYS A 73 -7.31 -15.24 -33.01
C LYS A 73 -7.91 -16.28 -33.96
N ASP A 74 -7.90 -15.95 -35.25
CA ASP A 74 -8.40 -16.83 -36.30
C ASP A 74 -7.52 -18.07 -36.52
N ASP A 75 -6.24 -17.98 -36.17
CA ASP A 75 -5.28 -19.11 -36.24
C ASP A 75 -5.32 -20.01 -34.99
N HIS A 76 -6.15 -19.68 -34.01
CA HIS A 76 -6.36 -20.53 -32.85
C HIS A 76 -6.87 -21.92 -33.29
N PRO A 77 -6.34 -23.03 -32.75
CA PRO A 77 -6.70 -24.37 -33.23
C PRO A 77 -8.21 -24.66 -33.24
N LEU A 78 -8.96 -24.14 -32.26
CA LEU A 78 -10.42 -24.27 -32.22
C LEU A 78 -11.11 -23.41 -33.29
N ALA A 79 -10.57 -22.24 -33.62
CA ALA A 79 -11.10 -21.37 -34.67
C ALA A 79 -10.90 -22.00 -36.05
N VAL A 80 -9.70 -22.53 -36.30
CA VAL A 80 -9.38 -23.29 -37.52
C VAL A 80 -10.29 -24.51 -37.65
N ALA A 81 -10.44 -25.31 -36.60
CA ALA A 81 -11.30 -26.50 -36.61
C ALA A 81 -12.78 -26.15 -36.87
N ALA A 82 -13.29 -25.08 -36.25
CA ALA A 82 -14.65 -24.60 -36.49
C ALA A 82 -14.83 -24.10 -37.93
N ALA A 83 -13.85 -23.37 -38.48
CA ALA A 83 -13.88 -22.88 -39.86
C ALA A 83 -13.89 -24.04 -40.87
N ASP A 84 -13.06 -25.06 -40.66
CA ASP A 84 -12.97 -26.21 -41.56
C ASP A 84 -14.23 -27.09 -41.50
N ALA A 85 -14.76 -27.36 -40.30
CA ALA A 85 -16.02 -28.08 -40.15
C ALA A 85 -17.19 -27.33 -40.82
N ARG A 86 -17.20 -25.99 -40.75
CA ARG A 86 -18.21 -25.17 -41.42
C ARG A 86 -18.09 -25.24 -42.95
N LYS A 87 -16.87 -25.24 -43.50
CA LYS A 87 -16.65 -25.45 -44.95
C LYS A 87 -17.17 -26.82 -45.40
N GLU A 88 -16.93 -27.86 -44.61
CA GLU A 88 -17.42 -29.22 -44.89
C GLU A 88 -18.96 -29.27 -44.89
N ALA A 89 -19.61 -28.64 -43.91
CA ALA A 89 -21.07 -28.54 -43.87
C ALA A 89 -21.65 -27.79 -45.09
N GLU A 90 -21.03 -26.69 -45.51
CA GLU A 90 -21.46 -25.95 -46.70
C GLU A 90 -21.26 -26.76 -47.99
N ALA A 91 -20.18 -27.54 -48.08
CA ALA A 91 -19.95 -28.44 -49.21
C ALA A 91 -20.99 -29.57 -49.26
N ALA A 92 -21.32 -30.16 -48.12
CA ALA A 92 -22.32 -31.22 -48.02
C ALA A 92 -23.73 -30.70 -48.37
N LYS A 93 -24.08 -29.47 -47.95
CA LYS A 93 -25.34 -28.83 -48.33
C LYS A 93 -25.45 -28.64 -49.86
N LYS A 94 -24.37 -28.20 -50.51
CA LYS A 94 -24.32 -28.09 -51.98
C LYS A 94 -24.48 -29.45 -52.67
N ALA A 95 -23.98 -30.53 -52.07
CA ALA A 95 -24.18 -31.88 -52.59
C ALA A 95 -25.65 -32.33 -52.52
N VAL A 96 -26.37 -31.96 -51.44
CA VAL A 96 -27.83 -32.18 -51.33
C VAL A 96 -28.57 -31.41 -52.42
N GLU A 97 -28.24 -30.14 -52.64
CA GLU A 97 -28.84 -29.33 -53.70
C GLU A 97 -28.62 -29.95 -55.08
N ALA A 98 -27.39 -30.37 -55.38
CA ALA A 98 -27.05 -31.03 -56.64
C ALA A 98 -27.78 -32.38 -56.83
N ALA A 99 -27.86 -33.21 -55.78
CA ALA A 99 -28.60 -34.47 -55.83
C ALA A 99 -30.11 -34.25 -56.01
N GLY A 100 -30.66 -33.18 -55.41
CA GLY A 100 -32.05 -32.78 -55.60
C GLY A 100 -32.36 -32.36 -57.03
N THR A 101 -31.46 -31.58 -57.67
CA THR A 101 -31.56 -31.27 -59.10
C THR A 101 -31.51 -32.53 -59.95
N ALA A 102 -30.57 -33.44 -59.70
CA ALA A 102 -30.44 -34.68 -60.46
C ALA A 102 -31.70 -35.57 -60.36
N LEU A 103 -32.36 -35.61 -59.19
CA LEU A 103 -33.63 -36.31 -59.02
C LEU A 103 -34.75 -35.66 -59.85
N ALA A 104 -34.88 -34.33 -59.79
CA ALA A 104 -35.89 -33.62 -60.56
C ALA A 104 -35.72 -33.81 -62.08
N ASP A 105 -34.47 -33.84 -62.55
CA ASP A 105 -34.13 -34.12 -63.95
C ASP A 105 -34.48 -35.56 -64.34
N ALA A 106 -34.17 -36.55 -63.49
CA ALA A 106 -34.51 -37.96 -63.73
C ALA A 106 -36.02 -38.20 -63.77
N GLU A 107 -36.78 -37.59 -62.85
CA GLU A 107 -38.25 -37.66 -62.84
C GLU A 107 -38.86 -36.99 -64.07
N THR A 108 -38.24 -35.92 -64.57
CA THR A 108 -38.67 -35.26 -65.80
C THR A 108 -38.40 -36.11 -67.03
N ALA A 109 -37.22 -36.71 -67.14
CA ALA A 109 -36.90 -37.63 -68.22
C ALA A 109 -37.84 -38.85 -68.26
N LEU A 110 -38.23 -39.39 -67.09
CA LEU A 110 -39.21 -40.49 -67.00
C LEU A 110 -40.59 -40.08 -67.52
N ARG A 111 -41.05 -38.87 -67.17
CA ARG A 111 -42.36 -38.33 -67.58
C ARG A 111 -42.44 -38.02 -69.08
N GLU A 112 -41.33 -37.63 -69.68
CA GLU A 112 -41.24 -37.25 -71.10
C GLU A 112 -41.03 -38.43 -72.04
N LEU A 113 -40.98 -39.67 -71.54
CA LEU A 113 -40.87 -40.85 -72.40
C LEU A 113 -42.07 -40.94 -73.38
N PRO A 114 -41.81 -41.19 -74.68
CA PRO A 114 -42.87 -41.32 -75.66
C PRO A 114 -43.73 -42.57 -75.41
N GLY A 115 -44.99 -42.56 -75.84
CA GLY A 115 -45.89 -43.72 -75.70
C GLY A 115 -45.42 -44.99 -76.44
N THR A 116 -44.46 -44.85 -77.36
CA THR A 116 -43.79 -45.95 -78.08
C THR A 116 -42.53 -46.47 -77.39
N ALA A 117 -42.15 -45.90 -76.23
CA ALA A 117 -40.96 -46.33 -75.49
C ALA A 117 -41.04 -47.80 -75.10
N THR A 118 -39.93 -48.52 -75.27
CA THR A 118 -39.87 -49.95 -74.92
C THR A 118 -39.91 -50.14 -73.42
N ASP A 119 -40.21 -51.37 -72.98
CA ASP A 119 -40.23 -51.71 -71.57
C ASP A 119 -38.83 -51.56 -70.94
N GLU A 120 -37.77 -51.82 -71.73
CA GLU A 120 -36.39 -51.57 -71.31
C GLU A 120 -36.09 -50.08 -71.10
N GLU A 121 -36.59 -49.20 -71.97
CA GLU A 121 -36.38 -47.74 -71.85
C GLU A 121 -37.09 -47.18 -70.61
N LYS A 122 -38.30 -47.66 -70.31
CA LYS A 122 -39.03 -47.30 -69.09
C LYS A 122 -38.31 -47.81 -67.84
N ALA A 123 -37.91 -49.08 -67.81
CA ALA A 123 -37.18 -49.67 -66.69
C ALA A 123 -35.85 -48.93 -66.43
N ALA A 124 -35.15 -48.50 -67.47
CA ALA A 124 -33.92 -47.72 -67.33
C ALA A 124 -34.17 -46.33 -66.74
N ALA A 125 -35.25 -45.65 -67.13
CA ALA A 125 -35.61 -44.35 -66.56
C ALA A 125 -36.08 -44.46 -65.10
N GLU A 126 -36.86 -45.48 -64.76
CA GLU A 126 -37.26 -45.79 -63.37
C GLU A 126 -36.03 -46.09 -62.50
N ALA A 127 -35.06 -46.86 -63.02
CA ALA A 127 -33.80 -47.14 -62.33
C ALA A 127 -32.99 -45.86 -62.04
N LYS A 128 -32.95 -44.90 -62.98
CA LYS A 128 -32.28 -43.60 -62.77
C LYS A 128 -32.96 -42.77 -61.68
N VAL A 129 -34.30 -42.77 -61.61
CA VAL A 129 -35.03 -42.10 -60.53
C VAL A 129 -34.68 -42.74 -59.19
N ALA A 130 -34.72 -44.08 -59.11
CA ALA A 130 -34.37 -44.80 -57.89
C ALA A 130 -32.93 -44.53 -57.43
N GLU A 131 -31.98 -44.48 -58.36
CA GLU A 131 -30.59 -44.13 -58.08
C GLU A 131 -30.45 -42.67 -57.59
N ALA A 132 -31.11 -41.71 -58.24
CA ALA A 132 -31.09 -40.31 -57.84
C ALA A 132 -31.74 -40.10 -56.45
N GLN A 133 -32.83 -40.82 -56.14
CA GLN A 133 -33.45 -40.82 -54.81
C GLN A 133 -32.48 -41.33 -53.74
N LYS A 134 -31.78 -42.44 -54.03
CA LYS A 134 -30.76 -42.99 -53.13
C LYS A 134 -29.62 -41.99 -52.90
N ASN A 135 -29.09 -41.39 -53.97
CA ASN A 135 -28.01 -40.41 -53.89
C ASN A 135 -28.44 -39.17 -53.08
N LEU A 136 -29.69 -38.70 -53.23
CA LEU A 136 -30.23 -37.61 -52.43
C LEU A 136 -30.32 -37.97 -50.94
N ALA A 137 -30.77 -39.20 -50.61
CA ALA A 137 -30.84 -39.66 -49.22
C ALA A 137 -29.44 -39.78 -48.58
N GLU A 138 -28.46 -40.29 -49.32
CA GLU A 138 -27.06 -40.39 -48.88
C GLU A 138 -26.44 -38.99 -48.68
N ALA A 139 -26.67 -38.07 -49.63
CA ALA A 139 -26.24 -36.67 -49.51
C ALA A 139 -26.89 -35.98 -48.31
N GLY A 140 -28.18 -36.22 -48.05
CA GLY A 140 -28.90 -35.70 -46.88
C GLY A 140 -28.27 -36.17 -45.58
N THR A 141 -28.02 -37.47 -45.45
CA THR A 141 -27.36 -38.05 -44.27
C THR A 141 -25.95 -37.48 -44.06
N ALA A 142 -25.18 -37.30 -45.14
CA ALA A 142 -23.85 -36.69 -45.07
C ALA A 142 -23.91 -35.20 -44.66
N SER A 143 -24.90 -34.47 -45.16
CA SER A 143 -25.15 -33.07 -44.78
C SER A 143 -25.48 -32.94 -43.29
N ASP A 144 -26.38 -33.77 -42.78
CA ASP A 144 -26.75 -33.75 -41.35
C ASP A 144 -25.54 -34.01 -40.46
N ALA A 145 -24.73 -35.03 -40.79
CA ALA A 145 -23.51 -35.35 -40.06
C ALA A 145 -22.47 -34.21 -40.10
N ALA A 146 -22.30 -33.55 -41.26
CA ALA A 146 -21.38 -32.43 -41.40
C ALA A 146 -21.85 -31.20 -40.61
N GLN A 147 -23.17 -30.94 -40.58
CA GLN A 147 -23.76 -29.86 -39.79
C GLN A 147 -23.62 -30.10 -38.29
N GLU A 148 -23.84 -31.32 -37.81
CA GLU A 148 -23.61 -31.70 -36.41
C GLU A 148 -22.15 -31.47 -36.01
N LYS A 149 -21.20 -31.89 -36.85
CA LYS A 149 -19.77 -31.67 -36.65
C LYS A 149 -19.42 -30.18 -36.60
N ALA A 150 -19.98 -29.38 -37.50
CA ALA A 150 -19.78 -27.93 -37.51
C ALA A 150 -20.34 -27.27 -36.24
N GLY A 151 -21.53 -27.68 -35.80
CA GLY A 151 -22.13 -27.24 -34.54
C GLY A 151 -21.25 -27.57 -33.33
N ALA A 152 -20.79 -28.82 -33.22
CA ALA A 152 -19.92 -29.25 -32.14
C ALA A 152 -18.58 -28.50 -32.11
N ALA A 153 -17.98 -28.21 -33.27
CA ALA A 153 -16.75 -27.43 -33.35
C ALA A 153 -16.96 -25.96 -32.95
N ALA A 154 -18.08 -25.36 -33.35
CA ALA A 154 -18.44 -24.01 -32.94
C ALA A 154 -18.68 -23.90 -31.43
N THR A 155 -19.40 -24.86 -30.83
CA THR A 155 -19.60 -24.92 -29.38
C THR A 155 -18.29 -24.99 -28.62
N LYS A 156 -17.33 -25.83 -29.05
CA LYS A 156 -16.01 -25.92 -28.41
C LYS A 156 -15.24 -24.59 -28.43
N LEU A 157 -15.29 -23.87 -29.55
CA LEU A 157 -14.66 -22.56 -29.66
C LEU A 157 -15.32 -21.55 -28.72
N GLU A 158 -16.64 -21.53 -28.67
CA GLU A 158 -17.38 -20.61 -27.81
C GLU A 158 -17.16 -20.91 -26.32
N ASP A 159 -17.19 -22.18 -25.93
CA ASP A 159 -16.90 -22.60 -24.56
C ASP A 159 -15.50 -22.15 -24.11
N ALA A 160 -14.50 -22.25 -25.00
CA ALA A 160 -13.15 -21.79 -24.71
C ALA A 160 -13.08 -20.25 -24.55
N ARG A 161 -13.81 -19.50 -25.39
CA ARG A 161 -13.91 -18.04 -25.28
C ARG A 161 -14.60 -17.61 -23.99
N VAL A 162 -15.70 -18.28 -23.62
CA VAL A 162 -16.43 -18.04 -22.37
C VAL A 162 -15.55 -18.37 -21.17
N ALA A 163 -14.79 -19.48 -21.21
CA ALA A 163 -13.87 -19.84 -20.15
C ALA A 163 -12.76 -18.78 -19.96
N ALA A 164 -12.14 -18.32 -21.04
CA ALA A 164 -11.12 -17.27 -20.99
C ALA A 164 -11.69 -15.93 -20.48
N ALA A 165 -12.87 -15.54 -20.93
CA ALA A 165 -13.54 -14.31 -20.47
C ALA A 165 -13.90 -14.36 -18.98
N ARG A 166 -14.36 -15.53 -18.48
CA ARG A 166 -14.63 -15.74 -17.05
C ARG A 166 -13.36 -15.61 -16.22
N GLU A 167 -12.26 -16.19 -16.66
CA GLU A 167 -10.99 -16.08 -15.96
C GLU A 167 -10.48 -14.64 -15.92
N LEU A 168 -10.59 -13.89 -17.03
CA LEU A 168 -10.26 -12.46 -17.05
C LEU A 168 -11.13 -11.64 -16.10
N HIS A 169 -12.43 -11.95 -16.02
CA HIS A 169 -13.32 -11.29 -15.07
C HIS A 169 -12.91 -11.56 -13.62
N LEU A 170 -12.68 -12.82 -13.26
CA LEU A 170 -12.24 -13.22 -11.92
C LEU A 170 -10.90 -12.58 -11.55
N ALA A 171 -9.94 -12.56 -12.48
CA ALA A 171 -8.64 -11.92 -12.26
C ALA A 171 -8.76 -10.39 -12.11
N THR A 172 -9.71 -9.76 -12.81
CA THR A 172 -9.96 -8.32 -12.67
C THR A 172 -10.59 -7.98 -11.31
N VAL A 173 -11.54 -8.79 -10.84
CA VAL A 173 -12.13 -8.64 -9.50
C VAL A 173 -11.07 -8.85 -8.43
N ALA A 174 -10.27 -9.92 -8.52
CA ALA A 174 -9.20 -10.20 -7.58
C ALA A 174 -8.14 -9.09 -7.52
N LEU A 175 -7.81 -8.46 -8.65
CA LEU A 175 -6.89 -7.32 -8.66
C LEU A 175 -7.49 -6.10 -7.95
N ALA A 176 -8.78 -5.83 -8.14
CA ALA A 176 -9.44 -4.72 -7.46
C ALA A 176 -9.51 -4.96 -5.94
N ASP A 177 -9.84 -6.18 -5.52
CA ASP A 177 -9.83 -6.56 -4.10
C ASP A 177 -8.42 -6.44 -3.50
N ALA A 178 -7.39 -6.97 -4.17
CA ALA A 178 -6.02 -6.91 -3.67
C ALA A 178 -5.46 -5.47 -3.64
N LEU A 179 -5.90 -4.60 -4.56
CA LEU A 179 -5.55 -3.18 -4.50
C LEU A 179 -6.16 -2.50 -3.27
N ALA A 180 -7.45 -2.73 -3.01
CA ALA A 180 -8.12 -2.17 -1.85
C ALA A 180 -7.48 -2.66 -0.53
N ASP A 181 -7.14 -3.94 -0.45
CA ASP A 181 -6.47 -4.51 0.73
C ASP A 181 -5.05 -3.93 0.89
N LYS A 182 -4.32 -3.70 -0.20
CA LYS A 182 -3.01 -3.02 -0.18
C LYS A 182 -3.11 -1.58 0.29
N GLU A 183 -4.04 -0.80 -0.26
CA GLU A 183 -4.26 0.59 0.13
C GLU A 183 -4.61 0.69 1.63
N ALA A 184 -5.49 -0.19 2.13
CA ALA A 184 -5.84 -0.22 3.55
C ALA A 184 -4.64 -0.60 4.45
N ALA A 185 -3.80 -1.55 4.03
CA ALA A 185 -2.61 -1.92 4.79
C ALA A 185 -1.55 -0.81 4.81
N ASP A 186 -1.35 -0.12 3.67
CA ASP A 186 -0.44 1.02 3.58
C ASP A 186 -0.93 2.22 4.41
N GLU A 187 -2.23 2.50 4.40
CA GLU A 187 -2.86 3.56 5.22
C GLU A 187 -2.71 3.25 6.71
N ALA A 188 -3.01 2.03 7.15
CA ALA A 188 -2.84 1.63 8.55
C ALA A 188 -1.37 1.73 9.01
N LEU A 189 -0.41 1.35 8.15
CA LEU A 189 1.00 1.51 8.45
C LEU A 189 1.41 3.00 8.52
N ALA A 190 0.92 3.82 7.60
CA ALA A 190 1.20 5.26 7.60
C ALA A 190 0.64 5.96 8.85
N ASP A 191 -0.58 5.62 9.25
CA ASP A 191 -1.21 6.14 10.46
C ASP A 191 -0.44 5.71 11.72
N ALA A 192 0.00 4.45 11.78
CA ALA A 192 0.79 3.98 12.91
C ALA A 192 2.16 4.67 13.00
N LEU A 193 2.82 4.91 11.85
CA LEU A 193 4.07 5.67 11.80
C LEU A 193 3.87 7.13 12.20
N ALA A 194 2.77 7.76 11.77
CA ALA A 194 2.49 9.17 12.07
C ALA A 194 2.16 9.42 13.56
N ASN A 195 1.64 8.40 14.26
CA ASN A 195 1.29 8.47 15.67
C ASN A 195 2.28 7.72 16.58
N GLN A 196 3.43 7.32 16.05
CA GLN A 196 4.46 6.64 16.85
C GLN A 196 5.08 7.62 17.83
N GLU A 197 5.01 7.31 19.13
CA GLU A 197 5.80 8.01 20.13
C GLU A 197 7.26 7.54 20.03
N CYS A 198 8.20 8.49 19.88
CA CYS A 198 9.62 8.18 19.84
C CYS A 198 10.10 7.71 21.23
N ALA A 199 10.90 6.65 21.24
CA ALA A 199 11.35 6.02 22.47
C ALA A 199 12.35 6.92 23.23
N VAL A 200 12.29 6.91 24.56
CA VAL A 200 13.43 7.38 25.36
C VAL A 200 14.49 6.28 25.33
N ASP A 201 15.65 6.58 24.75
CA ASP A 201 16.79 5.68 24.60
C ASP A 201 17.97 6.21 25.45
N ASP A 202 18.09 5.70 26.68
CA ASP A 202 19.18 6.06 27.60
C ASP A 202 20.57 5.62 27.10
N ASP A 203 20.61 4.71 26.12
CA ASP A 203 21.83 4.24 25.46
C ASP A 203 22.31 5.19 24.34
N LEU A 204 21.46 6.12 23.88
CA LEU A 204 21.93 7.29 23.12
C LEU A 204 22.41 8.33 24.14
N THR A 205 23.59 8.91 23.94
CA THR A 205 24.10 9.94 24.87
C THR A 205 24.60 11.16 24.12
N SER A 206 24.34 12.33 24.67
CA SER A 206 24.71 13.63 24.10
C SER A 206 25.44 14.44 25.16
N VAL A 207 26.74 14.66 24.98
CA VAL A 207 27.60 15.25 26.01
C VAL A 207 28.33 16.48 25.47
N ALA A 208 28.16 17.63 26.11
CA ALA A 208 28.97 18.81 25.82
C ALA A 208 30.38 18.71 26.38
N LYS A 209 31.34 19.14 25.56
CA LYS A 209 32.76 19.31 25.88
C LYS A 209 33.18 20.72 25.51
N GLY A 210 33.88 21.38 26.45
CA GLY A 210 34.41 22.72 26.24
C GLY A 210 33.43 23.87 26.51
N LEU A 211 32.19 23.58 26.93
CA LEU A 211 31.28 24.61 27.42
C LEU A 211 31.77 25.14 28.78
N PRO A 212 32.07 26.43 28.93
CA PRO A 212 32.60 27.00 30.16
C PRO A 212 31.48 27.28 31.16
N GLU A 213 31.80 27.15 32.44
CA GLU A 213 30.89 27.50 33.55
C GLU A 213 30.62 29.01 33.66
N LYS A 214 31.32 29.84 32.88
CA LYS A 214 31.16 31.31 32.87
C LYS A 214 31.24 31.84 31.45
N ILE A 215 30.26 32.64 31.06
CA ILE A 215 30.16 33.24 29.73
C ILE A 215 29.99 34.74 29.90
N THR A 216 30.78 35.53 29.19
CA THR A 216 30.72 37.00 29.31
C THR A 216 29.95 37.59 28.13
N ALA A 217 29.04 38.51 28.40
CA ALA A 217 28.31 39.27 27.40
C ALA A 217 29.28 39.95 26.44
N GLY A 218 29.00 39.85 25.14
CA GLY A 218 29.84 40.36 24.06
C GLY A 218 30.96 39.40 23.64
N THR A 219 30.99 38.16 24.14
CA THR A 219 31.93 37.13 23.67
C THR A 219 31.23 35.99 22.94
N SER A 220 32.01 35.25 22.16
CA SER A 220 31.60 33.97 21.57
C SER A 220 32.40 32.82 22.20
N VAL A 221 31.76 31.68 22.36
CA VAL A 221 32.33 30.45 22.92
C VAL A 221 32.06 29.31 21.97
N ASP A 222 33.13 28.61 21.58
CA ASP A 222 33.04 27.39 20.77
C ASP A 222 33.08 26.17 21.70
N PHE A 223 32.18 25.22 21.50
CA PHE A 223 32.13 23.96 22.23
C PHE A 223 31.73 22.82 21.28
N THR A 224 31.72 21.59 21.78
CA THR A 224 31.39 20.40 21.00
C THR A 224 30.36 19.57 21.73
N VAL A 225 29.35 19.10 21.03
CA VAL A 225 28.45 18.05 21.53
C VAL A 225 28.88 16.74 20.89
N THR A 226 29.32 15.79 21.70
CA THR A 226 29.57 14.42 21.26
C THR A 226 28.29 13.62 21.41
N VAL A 227 27.73 13.16 20.29
CA VAL A 227 26.60 12.22 20.30
C VAL A 227 27.16 10.80 20.13
N THR A 228 26.81 9.89 21.04
CA THR A 228 27.30 8.51 21.05
C THR A 228 26.14 7.54 20.96
N ASN A 229 26.16 6.69 19.94
CA ASN A 229 25.22 5.60 19.79
C ASN A 229 25.67 4.40 20.64
N GLY A 230 25.18 4.28 21.87
CA GLY A 230 25.35 3.08 22.70
C GLY A 230 24.32 1.98 22.41
N THR A 231 23.36 2.23 21.51
CA THR A 231 22.30 1.27 21.18
C THR A 231 22.85 0.07 20.39
N GLY A 232 22.08 -1.01 20.35
CA GLY A 232 22.41 -2.22 19.58
C GLY A 232 22.15 -2.11 18.06
N LYS A 233 21.68 -0.95 17.56
CA LYS A 233 21.26 -0.74 16.16
C LYS A 233 21.99 0.45 15.54
N THR A 234 22.03 0.50 14.21
CA THR A 234 22.47 1.70 13.49
C THR A 234 21.38 2.77 13.62
N LEU A 235 21.78 4.02 13.88
CA LEU A 235 20.90 5.18 13.84
C LEU A 235 21.14 5.88 12.50
N ASP A 236 20.13 6.02 11.66
CA ASP A 236 20.31 6.49 10.29
C ASP A 236 20.50 8.00 10.22
N ASP A 237 19.68 8.75 10.95
CA ASP A 237 19.69 10.21 11.04
C ASP A 237 19.65 10.59 12.53
N VAL A 238 20.67 11.28 13.03
CA VAL A 238 20.78 11.66 14.44
C VAL A 238 20.82 13.17 14.55
N ASN A 239 19.90 13.74 15.31
CA ASN A 239 19.55 15.15 15.34
C ASN A 239 19.87 15.75 16.74
N PRO A 240 21.04 16.38 16.94
CA PRO A 240 21.40 16.97 18.22
C PRO A 240 20.51 18.17 18.54
N PHE A 241 19.93 18.21 19.73
CA PHE A 241 19.15 19.32 20.25
C PHE A 241 19.98 20.10 21.27
N VAL A 242 20.09 21.41 21.08
CA VAL A 242 20.82 22.30 22.00
C VAL A 242 20.03 23.58 22.19
N PHE A 243 19.71 23.91 23.43
CA PHE A 243 18.99 25.12 23.81
C PHE A 243 19.69 25.81 24.99
N PHE A 244 19.78 27.13 24.95
CA PHE A 244 20.33 27.93 26.05
C PHE A 244 19.23 28.78 26.65
N HIS A 245 19.11 28.69 27.98
CA HIS A 245 18.21 29.51 28.76
C HIS A 245 19.00 30.30 29.79
N ALA A 246 18.67 31.56 30.02
CA ALA A 246 19.21 32.33 31.12
C ALA A 246 18.19 33.32 31.69
N THR A 247 18.36 33.61 32.99
CA THR A 247 17.52 34.55 33.72
C THR A 247 18.35 35.57 34.49
N THR A 248 17.79 36.76 34.72
CA THR A 248 18.43 37.86 35.46
C THR A 248 17.52 38.39 36.58
N GLY A 249 18.14 38.97 37.61
CA GLY A 249 17.45 39.64 38.71
C GLY A 249 16.69 38.69 39.66
N GLU A 250 16.00 39.27 40.64
CA GLU A 250 15.21 38.50 41.63
C GLU A 250 13.88 37.98 41.06
N ASP A 251 13.40 38.60 39.97
CA ASP A 251 12.15 38.26 39.28
C ASP A 251 12.36 37.19 38.17
N TYR A 252 13.60 36.74 37.94
CA TYR A 252 13.99 35.74 36.93
C TYR A 252 13.55 36.12 35.50
N ASP A 253 13.81 37.37 35.09
CA ASP A 253 13.53 37.84 33.73
C ASP A 253 14.36 37.03 32.72
N ILE A 254 13.71 36.49 31.68
CA ILE A 254 14.35 35.68 30.62
C ILE A 254 15.18 36.58 29.71
N VAL A 255 16.39 36.15 29.34
CA VAL A 255 17.35 36.95 28.55
C VAL A 255 17.90 36.20 27.33
N ASP A 256 17.19 35.16 26.89
CA ASP A 256 17.57 34.26 25.79
C ASP A 256 17.68 34.99 24.45
N GLU A 257 17.01 36.13 24.28
CA GLU A 257 17.08 36.96 23.08
C GLU A 257 18.48 37.53 22.80
N HIS A 258 19.38 37.47 23.80
CA HIS A 258 20.77 37.86 23.64
C HIS A 258 21.67 36.73 23.14
N PHE A 259 21.15 35.53 22.93
CA PHE A 259 21.91 34.37 22.50
C PHE A 259 21.75 34.10 21.00
N THR A 260 22.86 33.84 20.34
CA THR A 260 22.89 33.31 18.97
C THR A 260 23.68 32.02 18.99
N LEU A 261 23.01 30.91 18.73
CA LEU A 261 23.62 29.60 18.65
C LEU A 261 23.86 29.25 17.18
N GLU A 262 25.07 28.82 16.86
CA GLU A 262 25.45 28.36 15.53
C GLU A 262 26.06 26.97 15.61
N TRP A 263 25.94 26.19 14.54
CA TRP A 263 26.57 24.88 14.40
C TRP A 263 27.37 24.78 13.10
N ALA A 264 28.35 23.88 13.09
CA ALA A 264 29.13 23.55 11.90
C ALA A 264 29.37 22.05 11.83
N GLY A 265 29.13 21.47 10.65
CA GLY A 265 29.43 20.07 10.37
C GLY A 265 30.93 19.76 10.46
N GLU A 266 31.27 18.47 10.54
CA GLU A 266 32.66 18.04 10.68
C GLU A 266 33.52 18.59 9.53
N GLY A 267 34.61 19.31 9.88
CA GLY A 267 35.53 19.91 8.91
C GLY A 267 35.02 21.18 8.21
N SER A 268 33.80 21.63 8.47
CA SER A 268 33.26 22.89 7.93
C SER A 268 33.82 24.13 8.63
N SER A 269 34.03 25.20 7.88
CA SER A 269 34.24 26.56 8.39
C SER A 269 32.98 27.44 8.32
N ASP A 270 31.94 26.93 7.69
CA ASP A 270 30.68 27.63 7.49
C ASP A 270 29.75 27.30 8.66
N TRP A 271 29.38 28.33 9.41
CA TRP A 271 28.49 28.26 10.56
C TRP A 271 27.06 28.51 10.11
N ALA A 272 26.13 27.69 10.59
CA ALA A 272 24.69 27.84 10.38
C ALA A 272 24.01 28.12 11.72
N GLU A 273 23.15 29.13 11.76
CA GLU A 273 22.36 29.44 12.95
C GLU A 273 21.42 28.27 13.29
N VAL A 274 21.36 27.91 14.58
CA VAL A 274 20.37 27.00 15.12
C VAL A 274 19.12 27.83 15.41
N ILE A 275 18.04 27.55 14.69
CA ILE A 275 16.75 28.22 14.94
C ILE A 275 16.22 27.70 16.28
N GLU A 276 15.70 28.61 17.11
CA GLU A 276 15.11 28.24 18.39
C GLU A 276 14.05 27.13 18.23
N GLY A 277 14.11 26.10 19.07
CA GLY A 277 13.23 24.94 18.99
C GLY A 277 13.56 23.96 17.84
N THR A 278 14.73 24.07 17.23
CA THR A 278 15.19 23.16 16.16
C THR A 278 16.53 22.49 16.51
N TYR A 279 16.98 21.58 15.63
CA TYR A 279 18.19 20.80 15.81
C TYR A 279 19.45 21.50 15.27
N ALA A 280 20.59 21.18 15.87
CA ALA A 280 21.91 21.61 15.44
C ALA A 280 22.43 20.74 14.27
N GLY A 281 21.68 20.75 13.17
CA GLY A 281 21.92 19.90 12.01
C GLY A 281 21.53 18.44 12.25
N SER A 282 22.06 17.57 11.40
CA SER A 282 21.96 16.11 11.53
C SER A 282 23.34 15.46 11.29
N VAL A 283 23.60 14.36 12.00
CA VAL A 283 24.79 13.50 11.88
C VAL A 283 24.39 12.04 11.64
N GLY A 284 25.24 11.28 10.95
CA GLY A 284 25.00 9.85 10.69
C GLY A 284 25.12 9.42 9.22
N PRO A 285 24.97 8.10 8.94
CA PRO A 285 24.50 7.05 9.84
C PRO A 285 25.51 6.63 10.93
N LEU A 286 25.04 6.54 12.17
CA LEU A 286 25.81 6.21 13.37
C LEU A 286 25.67 4.73 13.73
N LYS A 287 26.75 3.96 13.56
CA LYS A 287 26.79 2.53 13.92
C LYS A 287 26.77 2.30 15.44
N PRO A 288 26.39 1.10 15.91
CA PRO A 288 26.53 0.72 17.33
C PRO A 288 27.95 0.99 17.85
N GLY A 289 28.03 1.70 18.98
CA GLY A 289 29.26 2.12 19.64
C GLY A 289 30.01 3.28 18.99
N ALA A 290 29.51 3.84 17.87
CA ALA A 290 30.12 5.00 17.22
C ALA A 290 29.73 6.31 17.93
N ALA A 291 30.59 7.31 17.81
CA ALA A 291 30.34 8.66 18.29
C ALA A 291 30.73 9.68 17.22
N GLU A 292 30.02 10.80 17.19
CA GLU A 292 30.28 11.91 16.29
C GLU A 292 30.21 13.24 17.04
N ASP A 293 31.07 14.17 16.64
CA ASP A 293 31.28 15.46 17.28
C ASP A 293 30.64 16.57 16.44
N VAL A 294 29.71 17.29 17.04
CA VAL A 294 29.04 18.45 16.44
C VAL A 294 29.61 19.72 17.04
N LYS A 295 30.17 20.60 16.19
CA LYS A 295 30.74 21.86 16.64
C LYS A 295 29.66 22.90 16.78
N LEU A 296 29.63 23.58 17.92
CA LEU A 296 28.70 24.65 18.23
C LEU A 296 29.43 25.91 18.66
N ARG A 297 28.83 27.06 18.40
CA ARG A 297 29.26 28.37 18.84
C ARG A 297 28.08 29.10 19.47
N LEU A 298 28.21 29.46 20.73
CA LEU A 298 27.31 30.40 21.37
C LEU A 298 27.94 31.80 21.29
N THR A 299 27.23 32.75 20.69
CA THR A 299 27.55 34.18 20.74
C THR A 299 26.57 34.87 21.66
N VAL A 300 27.08 35.63 22.63
CA VAL A 300 26.25 36.40 23.57
C VAL A 300 26.36 37.89 23.26
N GLY A 301 25.23 38.55 23.07
CA GLY A 301 25.16 39.99 22.84
C GLY A 301 25.82 40.80 23.96
N ALA A 302 26.46 41.91 23.62
CA ALA A 302 27.18 42.76 24.59
C ALA A 302 26.26 43.43 25.63
N GLU A 303 24.97 43.51 25.34
CA GLU A 303 23.96 44.11 26.21
C GLU A 303 23.33 43.09 27.18
N ALA A 304 23.71 41.81 27.09
CA ALA A 304 23.17 40.79 27.97
C ALA A 304 23.49 41.10 29.45
N PRO A 305 22.49 41.14 30.34
CA PRO A 305 22.71 41.38 31.75
C PRO A 305 23.40 40.19 32.42
N ALA A 306 23.96 40.40 33.62
CA ALA A 306 24.50 39.31 34.41
C ALA A 306 23.36 38.45 34.98
N GLY A 307 23.51 37.13 34.97
CA GLY A 307 22.44 36.20 35.32
C GLY A 307 22.94 34.77 35.50
N GLU A 308 21.98 33.86 35.69
CA GLU A 308 22.22 32.41 35.76
C GLU A 308 21.63 31.76 34.52
N GLY A 309 22.40 30.87 33.89
CA GLY A 309 21.98 30.18 32.68
C GLY A 309 22.18 28.67 32.74
N THR A 310 21.45 27.98 31.88
CA THR A 310 21.51 26.53 31.69
C THR A 310 21.49 26.23 30.20
N ALA A 311 22.43 25.40 29.74
CA ALA A 311 22.35 24.76 28.44
C ALA A 311 21.67 23.40 28.58
N TYR A 312 20.67 23.14 27.75
CA TYR A 312 19.95 21.87 27.66
C TYR A 312 20.40 21.15 26.40
N ILE A 313 20.87 19.92 26.54
CA ILE A 313 21.47 19.15 25.44
C ILE A 313 20.87 17.76 25.38
N ALA A 314 20.39 17.39 24.20
CA ALA A 314 19.91 16.05 23.87
C ALA A 314 20.28 15.72 22.42
N ALA A 315 19.88 14.54 21.97
CA ALA A 315 19.82 14.16 20.57
C ALA A 315 18.66 13.20 20.39
N ASP A 316 17.98 13.38 19.26
CA ASP A 316 16.98 12.46 18.75
C ASP A 316 17.56 11.69 17.57
N TYR A 317 16.91 10.62 17.15
CA TYR A 317 17.21 9.92 15.91
C TYR A 317 15.93 9.48 15.21
N ASP A 318 16.02 9.43 13.88
CA ASP A 318 15.01 8.91 12.98
C ASP A 318 15.65 7.86 12.07
N ASN A 319 15.05 6.68 12.00
CA ASN A 319 15.50 5.62 11.11
C ASN A 319 14.60 5.50 9.88
N ALA A 320 15.18 5.03 8.78
CA ALA A 320 14.45 4.80 7.54
C ALA A 320 13.37 3.72 7.68
N ASP A 321 13.49 2.83 8.66
CA ASP A 321 12.46 1.86 8.98
C ASP A 321 11.25 2.50 9.69
N GLY A 322 11.37 3.73 10.19
CA GLY A 322 10.35 4.47 10.94
C GLY A 322 10.55 4.42 12.46
N SER A 323 11.50 3.65 12.98
CA SER A 323 11.84 3.72 14.41
C SER A 323 12.53 5.05 14.74
N CYS A 324 12.10 5.68 15.83
CA CYS A 324 12.69 6.92 16.32
C CYS A 324 12.86 6.86 17.84
N GLY A 325 13.75 7.69 18.37
CA GLY A 325 14.00 7.82 19.79
C GLY A 325 14.96 8.95 20.11
N GLY A 326 15.22 9.16 21.39
CA GLY A 326 16.09 10.24 21.85
C GLY A 326 16.53 10.07 23.28
N ASN A 327 17.59 10.77 23.66
CA ASN A 327 18.06 10.76 25.05
C ASN A 327 17.43 11.89 25.86
N LEU A 328 17.34 11.70 27.19
CA LEU A 328 16.89 12.76 28.08
C LEU A 328 17.83 13.97 28.05
N LEU A 329 17.25 15.16 28.26
CA LEU A 329 18.00 16.41 28.33
C LEU A 329 19.06 16.35 29.45
N THR A 330 20.30 16.67 29.07
CA THR A 330 21.40 16.90 29.99
C THR A 330 21.58 18.40 30.21
N GLU A 331 21.62 18.82 31.46
CA GLU A 331 21.72 20.23 31.86
C GLU A 331 23.17 20.62 32.19
N TYR A 332 23.59 21.77 31.66
CA TYR A 332 24.89 22.39 31.95
C TYR A 332 24.69 23.83 32.42
N GLY A 333 24.84 24.06 33.72
CA GLY A 333 24.75 25.40 34.30
C GLY A 333 25.97 26.29 33.93
N PHE A 334 25.72 27.58 33.74
CA PHE A 334 26.76 28.60 33.55
C PHE A 334 26.35 29.94 34.19
N ASP A 335 27.32 30.70 34.65
CA ASP A 335 27.13 32.10 35.06
C ASP A 335 27.24 33.01 33.83
N LEU A 336 26.22 33.83 33.60
CA LEU A 336 26.25 34.89 32.60
C LEU A 336 26.80 36.17 33.24
N LEU A 337 27.90 36.70 32.70
CA LEU A 337 28.57 37.91 33.20
C LEU A 337 28.30 39.10 32.27
N ALA A 338 27.94 40.26 32.80
CA ALA A 338 27.77 41.48 32.00
C ALA A 338 29.11 41.99 31.41
N ALA A 339 29.03 42.70 30.28
CA ALA A 339 30.22 43.21 29.58
C ALA A 339 30.97 44.25 30.44
N GLY A 340 32.23 43.96 30.79
CA GLY A 340 33.10 44.88 31.53
C GLY A 340 32.71 45.15 33.00
N GLY A 341 31.77 44.38 33.56
CA GLY A 341 31.32 44.51 34.96
C GLY A 341 32.11 43.63 35.94
N PRO A 342 32.15 43.96 37.25
CA PRO A 342 32.66 43.04 38.26
C PRO A 342 31.76 41.80 38.33
N ALA A 343 32.38 40.63 38.59
CA ALA A 343 31.66 39.38 38.79
C ALA A 343 30.55 39.53 39.84
N PRO A 344 29.37 38.90 39.66
CA PRO A 344 28.35 38.87 40.70
C PRO A 344 28.91 38.21 41.98
N THR A 345 28.37 38.62 43.12
CA THR A 345 28.71 38.00 44.41
C THR A 345 28.10 36.61 44.44
N PRO A 346 28.85 35.55 44.82
CA PRO A 346 28.35 34.19 44.76
C PRO A 346 27.17 34.01 45.74
N THR A 347 26.02 33.64 45.21
CA THR A 347 24.98 32.94 45.98
C THR A 347 25.26 31.44 45.82
N PRO A 348 25.17 30.61 46.87
CA PRO A 348 25.53 29.20 46.75
C PRO A 348 24.60 28.48 45.78
N SER A 349 25.11 28.08 44.61
CA SER A 349 24.45 27.09 43.77
C SER A 349 24.50 25.74 44.49
N THR A 350 23.33 25.12 44.68
CA THR A 350 23.27 23.73 45.14
C THR A 350 23.43 22.83 43.92
N GLY A 351 24.66 22.76 43.41
CA GLY A 351 25.07 21.74 42.46
C GLY A 351 25.02 20.37 43.15
N GLY A 352 23.85 19.74 43.11
CA GLY A 352 23.64 18.39 43.60
C GLY A 352 23.39 17.45 42.43
N THR A 353 24.28 16.47 42.25
CA THR A 353 24.01 15.30 41.40
C THR A 353 22.77 14.58 41.96
N THR A 354 21.60 14.80 41.36
CA THR A 354 20.42 13.98 41.64
C THR A 354 20.36 12.83 40.64
N THR A 355 21.10 11.76 40.94
CA THR A 355 20.70 10.44 40.45
C THR A 355 19.39 10.09 41.15
N GLN A 356 18.24 10.35 40.50
CA GLN A 356 16.96 9.88 41.01
C GLN A 356 16.88 8.36 40.82
N THR A 357 17.24 7.62 41.87
CA THR A 357 16.83 6.22 42.01
C THR A 357 15.43 6.22 42.58
N THR A 358 14.41 6.13 41.74
CA THR A 358 13.02 6.01 42.20
C THR A 358 12.78 4.59 42.71
N THR A 359 13.06 4.33 43.99
CA THR A 359 12.52 3.17 44.70
C THR A 359 11.13 3.51 45.18
N VAL A 360 10.11 3.03 44.47
CA VAL A 360 8.71 3.18 44.89
C VAL A 360 8.42 2.18 46.01
N THR A 361 8.20 2.66 47.23
CA THR A 361 7.52 1.88 48.28
C THR A 361 6.16 2.54 48.52
N PRO A 362 5.03 1.80 48.40
CA PRO A 362 3.72 2.38 48.60
C PRO A 362 3.44 2.49 50.09
N GLN A 363 3.15 3.70 50.58
CA GLN A 363 2.62 3.87 51.93
C GLN A 363 1.34 4.68 51.89
N GLY A 364 0.23 3.95 52.01
CA GLY A 364 -1.10 4.51 52.20
C GLY A 364 -1.24 5.25 53.53
N GLY A 365 -2.11 6.26 53.54
CA GLY A 365 -2.47 7.02 54.73
C GLY A 365 -3.41 8.17 54.39
N THR A 366 -4.70 7.93 54.53
CA THR A 366 -5.83 8.84 54.33
C THR A 366 -5.83 10.04 55.28
N ASN A 367 -5.84 11.27 54.74
CA ASN A 367 -6.68 12.42 55.14
C ASN A 367 -6.09 13.75 54.63
N GLY A 368 -6.83 14.48 53.79
CA GLY A 368 -6.55 15.89 53.50
C GLY A 368 -7.10 16.38 52.17
N THR A 369 -8.02 17.33 52.23
CA THR A 369 -8.92 17.85 51.19
C THR A 369 -8.24 18.32 49.90
N LEU A 370 -8.60 17.71 48.76
CA LEU A 370 -8.29 18.19 47.41
C LEU A 370 -9.09 19.46 47.11
N ALA A 371 -8.39 20.55 46.78
CA ALA A 371 -9.00 21.78 46.29
C ALA A 371 -9.53 21.57 44.87
N ALA A 372 -10.75 22.07 44.64
CA ALA A 372 -11.52 21.92 43.43
C ALA A 372 -10.92 22.70 42.24
N THR A 373 -10.59 22.00 41.16
CA THR A 373 -10.60 22.58 39.81
C THR A 373 -11.97 22.30 39.20
N GLY A 374 -12.70 23.36 38.86
CA GLY A 374 -14.09 23.33 38.44
C GLY A 374 -14.32 22.55 37.15
N SER A 375 -14.88 21.35 37.27
CA SER A 375 -15.62 20.70 36.20
C SER A 375 -17.10 21.08 36.33
N SER A 376 -17.62 21.81 35.35
CA SER A 376 -19.07 21.94 35.20
C SER A 376 -19.64 20.60 34.74
N SER A 377 -20.16 19.83 35.69
CA SER A 377 -21.01 18.67 35.43
C SER A 377 -22.42 19.15 35.06
N ALA A 378 -22.77 19.07 33.78
CA ALA A 378 -24.16 18.83 33.37
C ALA A 378 -24.23 17.38 32.88
N LEU A 379 -24.81 16.55 33.75
CA LEU A 379 -24.99 15.11 33.68
C LEU A 379 -25.99 14.68 32.56
N PRO A 380 -26.15 13.36 32.33
CA PRO A 380 -26.41 12.71 31.06
C PRO A 380 -27.90 12.48 30.84
N GLN A 381 -28.34 12.53 29.59
CA GLN A 381 -29.60 11.90 29.21
C GLN A 381 -29.47 11.30 27.80
N LEU A 382 -29.93 10.04 27.72
CA LEU A 382 -30.36 9.29 26.53
C LEU A 382 -29.41 8.17 26.05
N THR A 383 -29.42 7.10 26.83
CA THR A 383 -29.32 5.72 26.33
C THR A 383 -30.46 5.38 25.35
N ALA A 384 -30.07 4.70 24.27
CA ALA A 384 -30.82 3.75 23.45
C ALA A 384 -32.02 4.24 22.61
N ALA A 385 -31.84 4.28 21.28
CA ALA A 385 -32.91 4.03 20.31
C ALA A 385 -32.35 3.55 18.94
N ALA A 386 -32.62 2.27 18.65
CA ALA A 386 -33.06 1.70 17.37
C ALA A 386 -32.31 1.97 16.05
N ALA A 387 -31.96 0.85 15.42
CA ALA A 387 -31.75 0.66 13.99
C ALA A 387 -32.82 1.32 13.11
N THR A 388 -32.42 1.89 11.96
CA THR A 388 -32.87 1.60 10.58
C THR A 388 -32.58 2.75 9.61
N ALA A 389 -32.27 2.37 8.36
CA ALA A 389 -32.38 3.13 7.10
C ALA A 389 -31.26 4.11 6.69
N VAL A 390 -30.43 3.68 5.72
CA VAL A 390 -30.26 4.38 4.43
C VAL A 390 -30.14 3.32 3.32
N ALA A 391 -31.28 2.98 2.74
CA ALA A 391 -31.33 2.58 1.34
C ALA A 391 -31.49 3.85 0.48
N LEU A 392 -31.03 3.76 -0.78
CA LEU A 392 -31.15 4.72 -1.88
C LEU A 392 -29.96 5.68 -2.04
N GLY A 393 -29.11 5.39 -3.04
CA GLY A 393 -28.07 6.33 -3.41
C GLY A 393 -27.23 6.06 -4.66
N ALA A 394 -27.55 5.12 -5.56
CA ALA A 394 -26.91 5.11 -6.89
C ALA A 394 -27.68 4.23 -7.88
N GLY A 395 -28.54 4.87 -8.69
CA GLY A 395 -29.31 4.20 -9.73
C GLY A 395 -29.83 5.18 -10.78
N ALA A 396 -28.95 5.48 -11.74
CA ALA A 396 -29.23 5.83 -13.14
C ALA A 396 -30.14 7.04 -13.46
N VAL A 397 -29.55 8.08 -14.08
CA VAL A 397 -30.05 8.60 -15.37
C VAL A 397 -28.85 8.96 -16.28
N LEU A 398 -28.46 7.99 -17.08
CA LEU A 398 -28.04 8.19 -18.46
C LEU A 398 -29.14 8.98 -19.20
N VAL A 399 -28.79 10.03 -19.94
CA VAL A 399 -29.35 10.46 -21.25
C VAL A 399 -29.06 11.95 -21.47
N ALA A 400 -28.08 12.26 -22.32
CA ALA A 400 -28.11 13.40 -23.26
C ALA A 400 -26.80 13.52 -24.05
N ARG A 401 -26.49 12.55 -24.92
CA ARG A 401 -25.56 12.81 -26.03
C ARG A 401 -25.81 11.88 -27.22
N ARG A 402 -26.77 12.26 -28.07
CA ARG A 402 -26.72 12.17 -29.55
C ARG A 402 -28.11 12.38 -30.15
N ARG A 403 -28.32 13.54 -30.78
CA ARG A 403 -28.59 13.69 -32.22
C ARG A 403 -29.21 15.07 -32.50
N ARG A 404 -28.53 15.87 -33.33
CA ARG A 404 -29.15 16.61 -34.43
C ARG A 404 -28.09 16.95 -35.47
N THR A 405 -28.22 16.31 -36.63
CA THR A 405 -27.89 16.84 -37.94
C THR A 405 -29.14 16.65 -38.78
N VAL A 406 -29.83 17.75 -39.05
CA VAL A 406 -30.24 18.19 -40.39
C VAL A 406 -29.94 19.69 -40.42
#